data_AF-A0A660UMZ3-F1
#
_entry.id   AF-A0A660UMZ3-F1
#
_cell.length_a   1.000
_cell.length_b   1.000
_cell.length_c   1.000
_cell.angle_alpha   90.00
_cell.angle_beta   90.00
_cell.angle_gamma   90.00
#
_symmetry.space_group_name_H-M   'P 1'
#
loop_
_entity.id
_entity.type
_entity.pdbx_description
1 polymer ?
#
loop_
_entity_poly.entity_id
_entity_poly.type
_entity_poly.pdbx_seq_one_letter_code
_entity_poly.pdbx_strand_id
1 'polypeptide(L)'
;MRNNNVSIGPISSSARPAVGLMAPPNMPVATIQRQDEDYFLRSDDPIGVGDKMVTEKLLADGDKIALSHRCRMKFNLPNAASNTATLLLAGAKLPRPDINHVILMDRDILIGPGIGNHIRSNSNSNNNNNEKSLAMFVRDGRMYCRTQDNVIVNGKEFDGRYGLPLDTPIKIGRMNVVLVGEGV
;
A
#
# COMPACT_ATOMS: atom_id res chain seq x y z
N MET A 1 10.34 -10.37 -12.21
CA MET A 1 9.78 -10.87 -10.94
C MET A 1 9.54 -9.66 -10.05
N ARG A 2 8.36 -9.51 -9.44
CA ARG A 2 8.12 -8.42 -8.49
C ARG A 2 9.03 -8.62 -7.28
N ASN A 3 9.59 -7.54 -6.74
CA ASN A 3 10.35 -7.64 -5.51
C ASN A 3 9.37 -7.99 -4.38
N ASN A 4 9.44 -9.22 -3.88
CA ASN A 4 8.61 -9.68 -2.77
C ASN A 4 9.15 -9.24 -1.41
N ASN A 5 10.27 -8.51 -1.40
CA ASN A 5 10.93 -8.01 -0.20
C ASN A 5 10.85 -6.49 -0.17
N VAL A 6 10.22 -5.94 0.87
CA VAL A 6 10.13 -4.51 1.09
C VAL A 6 10.83 -4.17 2.40
N SER A 7 11.95 -3.46 2.28
CA SER A 7 12.69 -2.94 3.43
C SER A 7 12.11 -1.61 3.91
N ILE A 8 12.07 -1.41 5.22
CA ILE A 8 11.46 -0.27 5.89
C ILE A 8 12.41 0.17 6.99
N GLY A 9 12.76 1.46 7.02
CA GLY A 9 13.69 1.99 8.02
C GLY A 9 14.00 3.45 7.79
N PRO A 10 15.00 4.01 8.48
CA PRO A 10 15.38 5.42 8.32
C PRO A 10 15.82 5.73 6.88
N ILE A 11 15.38 6.87 6.35
CA ILE A 11 15.85 7.37 5.05
C ILE A 11 17.37 7.67 5.06
N SER A 12 17.93 7.95 6.23
CA SER A 12 19.36 8.17 6.45
C SER A 12 20.17 6.87 6.54
N SER A 13 19.52 5.70 6.51
CA SER A 13 20.21 4.42 6.56
C SER A 13 21.01 4.18 5.28
N SER A 14 22.24 3.68 5.43
CA SER A 14 23.09 3.28 4.31
C SER A 14 22.47 2.15 3.48
N ALA A 15 21.58 1.35 4.08
CA ALA A 15 20.84 0.28 3.41
C ALA A 15 19.78 0.77 2.41
N ARG A 16 19.46 2.08 2.39
CA ARG A 16 18.48 2.73 1.50
C ARG A 16 17.16 1.94 1.43
N PRO A 17 16.40 1.86 2.54
CA PRO A 17 15.18 1.07 2.59
C PRO A 17 14.16 1.53 1.54
N ALA A 18 13.44 0.59 0.94
CA ALA A 18 12.41 0.87 -0.06
C ALA A 18 11.31 1.81 0.49
N VAL A 19 11.00 1.69 1.77
CA VAL A 19 10.14 2.63 2.50
C VAL A 19 11.02 3.41 3.48
N GLY A 20 11.56 4.53 2.99
CA GLY A 20 12.42 5.44 3.75
C GLY A 20 11.64 6.37 4.68
N LEU A 21 11.77 6.14 5.99
CA LEU A 21 11.06 6.87 7.04
C LEU A 21 11.91 8.03 7.60
N MET A 22 11.25 9.13 7.96
CA MET A 22 11.84 10.20 8.76
C MET A 22 11.95 9.75 10.22
N ALA A 23 13.06 9.09 10.55
CA ALA A 23 13.31 8.48 11.84
C ALA A 23 14.79 8.62 12.25
N PRO A 24 15.14 8.40 13.53
CA PRO A 24 16.54 8.40 13.98
C PRO A 24 17.41 7.42 13.18
N PRO A 25 18.67 7.77 12.90
CA PRO A 25 19.54 6.98 12.02
C PRO A 25 19.89 5.59 12.56
N ASN A 26 19.79 5.38 13.87
CA ASN A 26 20.06 4.12 14.55
C ASN A 26 18.81 3.24 14.75
N MET A 27 17.66 3.64 14.19
CA MET A 27 16.47 2.78 14.22
C MET A 27 16.69 1.56 13.31
N PRO A 28 16.27 0.35 13.73
CA PRO A 28 16.39 -0.86 12.92
C PRO A 28 15.75 -0.71 11.52
N VAL A 29 16.34 -1.42 10.56
CA VAL A 29 15.72 -1.67 9.26
C VAL A 29 15.05 -3.04 9.32
N ALA A 30 13.74 -3.07 9.07
CA ALA A 30 13.00 -4.31 8.96
C ALA A 30 12.66 -4.61 7.50
N THR A 31 12.56 -5.88 7.15
CA THR A 31 12.11 -6.34 5.85
C THR A 31 10.81 -7.11 6.00
N ILE A 32 9.82 -6.76 5.20
CA ILE A 32 8.61 -7.56 5.01
C ILE A 32 8.79 -8.35 3.72
N GLN A 33 8.84 -9.66 3.85
CA GLN A 33 8.98 -10.61 2.75
C GLN A 33 7.67 -11.36 2.56
N ARG A 34 7.19 -11.43 1.32
CA ARG A 34 6.11 -12.32 0.93
C ARG A 34 6.68 -13.64 0.42
N GLN A 35 6.32 -14.74 1.07
CA GLN A 35 6.74 -16.10 0.71
C GLN A 35 5.55 -17.04 0.80
N ASP A 36 5.29 -17.81 -0.27
CA ASP A 36 4.23 -18.83 -0.31
C ASP A 36 2.87 -18.31 0.18
N GLU A 37 2.50 -17.10 -0.26
CA GLU A 37 1.29 -16.34 0.11
C GLU A 37 1.29 -15.71 1.51
N ASP A 38 2.21 -16.13 2.38
CA ASP A 38 2.40 -15.58 3.72
C ASP A 38 3.34 -14.36 3.74
N TYR A 39 3.25 -13.59 4.82
CA TYR A 39 4.13 -12.44 5.07
C TYR A 39 5.00 -12.66 6.30
N PHE A 40 6.31 -12.52 6.12
CA PHE A 40 7.31 -12.61 7.17
C PHE A 40 7.93 -11.24 7.41
N LEU A 41 7.89 -10.79 8.66
CA LEU A 41 8.68 -9.65 9.13
C LEU A 41 10.04 -10.17 9.61
N ARG A 42 11.13 -9.51 9.19
CA ARG A 42 12.50 -9.82 9.61
C ARG A 42 13.28 -8.55 9.96
N SER A 43 14.16 -8.61 10.94
CA SER A 43 15.06 -7.53 11.35
C SER A 43 16.28 -8.13 12.05
N ASP A 44 17.45 -7.54 11.84
CA ASP A 44 18.69 -7.96 12.52
C ASP A 44 18.64 -7.62 14.01
N ASP A 45 18.08 -6.45 14.34
CA ASP A 45 17.83 -6.02 15.71
C ASP A 45 16.40 -6.36 16.15
N PRO A 46 16.14 -6.66 17.44
CA PRO A 46 14.80 -6.87 17.95
C PRO A 46 13.89 -5.64 17.75
N ILE A 47 12.70 -5.87 17.19
CA ILE A 47 11.64 -4.88 17.01
C ILE A 47 10.34 -5.34 17.68
N GLY A 48 9.47 -4.40 18.01
CA GLY A 48 8.21 -4.71 18.68
C GLY A 48 7.14 -5.20 17.70
N VAL A 49 6.45 -6.28 18.03
CA VAL A 49 5.17 -6.65 17.42
C VAL A 49 4.15 -7.00 18.50
N GLY A 50 3.10 -6.18 18.63
CA GLY A 50 2.23 -6.21 19.81
C GLY A 50 3.05 -5.94 21.09
N ASP A 51 3.01 -6.88 22.04
CA ASP A 51 3.74 -6.79 23.32
C ASP A 51 5.05 -7.60 23.33
N LYS A 52 5.50 -8.10 22.18
CA LYS A 52 6.70 -8.94 22.07
C LYS A 52 7.80 -8.26 21.27
N MET A 53 9.05 -8.43 21.70
CA MET A 53 10.23 -8.10 20.90
C MET A 53 10.64 -9.33 20.08
N VAL A 54 10.78 -9.17 18.77
CA VAL A 54 11.07 -10.25 17.83
C VAL A 54 12.09 -9.80 16.78
N THR A 55 12.85 -10.73 16.24
CA THR A 55 13.68 -10.55 15.03
C THR A 55 13.01 -11.15 13.79
N GLU A 56 12.09 -12.11 13.98
CA GLU A 56 11.27 -12.70 12.92
C GLU A 56 9.84 -12.94 13.40
N LYS A 57 8.85 -12.74 12.52
CA LYS A 57 7.45 -13.10 12.78
C LYS A 57 6.67 -13.34 11.50
N LEU A 58 5.85 -14.40 11.49
CA LEU A 58 4.72 -14.54 10.56
C LEU A 58 3.67 -13.48 10.91
N LEU A 59 3.45 -12.54 9.99
CA LEU A 59 2.51 -11.45 10.14
C LEU A 59 1.08 -11.93 9.91
N ALA A 60 0.19 -11.53 10.79
CA ALA A 60 -1.25 -11.71 10.67
C ALA A 60 -1.95 -10.34 10.56
N ASP A 61 -3.14 -10.32 9.98
CA ASP A 61 -3.96 -9.10 9.93
C ASP A 61 -4.10 -8.47 11.32
N GLY A 62 -3.85 -7.17 11.41
CA GLY A 62 -3.98 -6.42 12.64
C GLY A 62 -2.69 -6.27 13.45
N ASP A 63 -1.62 -6.99 13.10
CA ASP A 63 -0.34 -6.91 13.80
C ASP A 63 0.19 -5.47 13.85
N LYS A 64 0.57 -5.03 15.06
CA LYS A 64 1.13 -3.69 15.32
C LYS A 64 2.64 -3.79 15.39
N ILE A 65 3.33 -3.26 14.39
CA ILE A 65 4.78 -3.27 14.27
C ILE A 65 5.34 -1.95 14.82
N ALA A 66 6.37 -2.03 15.65
CA ALA A 66 7.09 -0.90 16.22
C ALA A 66 8.60 -1.05 15.99
N LEU A 67 9.13 -0.27 15.05
CA LEU A 67 10.58 -0.16 14.84
C LEU A 67 11.23 0.70 15.93
N SER A 68 10.45 1.59 16.54
CA SER A 68 10.80 2.33 17.75
C SER A 68 9.54 2.81 18.46
N HIS A 69 9.67 3.44 19.62
CA HIS A 69 8.53 4.00 20.35
C HIS A 69 7.71 5.00 19.51
N ARG A 70 8.37 5.75 18.61
CA ARG A 70 7.75 6.78 17.75
C ARG A 70 7.46 6.31 16.34
N CYS A 71 8.02 5.19 15.91
CA CYS A 71 7.85 4.66 14.56
C CYS A 71 7.04 3.37 14.61
N ARG A 72 5.73 3.51 14.41
CA ARG A 72 4.77 2.41 14.48
C ARG A 72 3.95 2.32 13.20
N MET A 73 3.57 1.11 12.85
CA MET A 73 2.70 0.80 11.73
C MET A 73 1.80 -0.38 12.08
N LYS A 74 0.67 -0.51 11.39
CA LYS A 74 -0.23 -1.65 11.51
C LYS A 74 -0.24 -2.40 10.18
N PHE A 75 0.06 -3.69 10.23
CA PHE A 75 -0.09 -4.58 9.09
C PHE A 75 -1.55 -5.01 8.96
N ASN A 76 -2.04 -4.99 7.73
CA ASN A 76 -3.41 -5.38 7.43
C ASN A 76 -3.48 -6.23 6.16
N LEU A 77 -4.33 -7.25 6.18
CA LEU A 77 -4.72 -8.07 5.04
C LEU A 77 -6.24 -7.92 4.83
N PRO A 78 -6.69 -6.82 4.18
CA PRO A 78 -8.11 -6.45 4.15
C PRO A 78 -9.02 -7.49 3.49
N ASN A 79 -8.50 -8.22 2.50
CA ASN A 79 -9.26 -9.23 1.77
C ASN A 79 -8.60 -10.59 1.91
N ALA A 80 -9.30 -11.56 2.49
CA ALA A 80 -8.80 -12.93 2.67
C ALA A 80 -8.52 -13.66 1.33
N ALA A 81 -9.09 -13.19 0.21
CA ALA A 81 -8.86 -13.74 -1.12
C ALA A 81 -7.79 -12.99 -1.94
N SER A 82 -7.14 -11.98 -1.36
CA SER A 82 -6.05 -11.24 -2.00
C SER A 82 -4.84 -11.20 -1.07
N ASN A 83 -3.66 -11.48 -1.60
CA ASN A 83 -2.44 -11.32 -0.83
C ASN A 83 -2.00 -9.85 -0.77
N THR A 84 -2.66 -8.90 -1.45
CA THR A 84 -2.32 -7.48 -1.31
C THR A 84 -2.54 -7.02 0.14
N ALA A 85 -1.45 -6.62 0.80
CA ALA A 85 -1.50 -6.11 2.17
C ALA A 85 -1.32 -4.60 2.21
N THR A 86 -1.64 -4.02 3.35
CA THR A 86 -1.45 -2.60 3.63
C THR A 86 -0.68 -2.41 4.93
N LEU A 87 0.11 -1.35 4.98
CA LEU A 87 0.74 -0.85 6.20
C LEU A 87 0.15 0.53 6.50
N LEU A 88 -0.64 0.63 7.56
CA LEU A 88 -1.09 1.93 8.08
C LEU A 88 0.03 2.53 8.94
N LEU A 89 0.50 3.72 8.57
CA LEU A 89 1.57 4.43 9.27
C LEU A 89 1.01 5.17 10.51
N ALA A 90 1.01 4.49 11.65
CA ALA A 90 0.47 4.95 12.92
C ALA A 90 1.55 5.61 13.83
N GLY A 91 2.37 6.48 13.24
CA GLY A 91 3.48 7.18 13.93
C GLY A 91 4.76 7.23 13.10
N ALA A 92 4.95 6.26 12.21
CA ALA A 92 5.92 6.37 11.13
C ALA A 92 5.56 7.54 10.19
N LYS A 93 6.57 8.26 9.69
CA LYS A 93 6.38 9.37 8.74
C LYS A 93 7.27 9.19 7.53
N LEU A 94 6.71 9.35 6.34
CA LEU A 94 7.44 9.49 5.09
C LEU A 94 7.81 10.96 4.85
N PRO A 95 8.82 11.26 4.01
CA PRO A 95 9.15 12.63 3.62
C PRO A 95 7.96 13.44 3.11
N ARG A 96 7.00 12.75 2.47
CA ARG A 96 5.69 13.29 2.12
C ARG A 96 4.67 13.02 3.24
N PRO A 97 4.25 14.04 4.01
CA PRO A 97 3.45 13.85 5.23
C PRO A 97 1.98 13.49 4.96
N ASP A 98 1.50 13.66 3.73
CA ASP A 98 0.16 13.29 3.27
C ASP A 98 0.00 11.78 3.05
N ILE A 99 1.11 11.02 3.06
CA ILE A 99 1.09 9.56 2.92
C ILE A 99 0.97 8.90 4.29
N ASN A 100 -0.12 8.17 4.49
CA ASN A 100 -0.40 7.42 5.72
C ASN A 100 -0.54 5.90 5.50
N HIS A 101 -0.44 5.42 4.25
CA HIS A 101 -0.50 4.00 3.92
C HIS A 101 0.59 3.61 2.92
N VAL A 102 1.11 2.40 3.07
CA VAL A 102 1.90 1.70 2.06
C VAL A 102 1.12 0.46 1.63
N ILE A 103 1.09 0.18 0.33
CA ILE A 103 0.39 -1.00 -0.23
C ILE A 103 1.45 -1.98 -0.73
N LEU A 104 1.47 -3.17 -0.13
CA LEU A 104 2.29 -4.30 -0.55
C LEU A 104 1.52 -5.08 -1.61
N MET A 105 1.49 -4.53 -2.83
CA MET A 105 0.68 -5.04 -3.93
C MET A 105 1.14 -6.42 -4.41
N ASP A 106 0.20 -7.38 -4.46
CA ASP A 106 0.38 -8.65 -5.15
C ASP A 106 -0.19 -8.59 -6.59
N ARG A 107 -1.48 -8.91 -6.75
CA ARG A 107 -2.15 -8.93 -8.06
C ARG A 107 -2.88 -7.62 -8.37
N ASP A 108 -3.68 -7.16 -7.42
CA ASP A 108 -4.55 -6.00 -7.60
C ASP A 108 -4.70 -5.17 -6.31
N ILE A 109 -5.20 -3.95 -6.49
CA ILE A 109 -5.58 -3.02 -5.44
C ILE A 109 -7.07 -2.73 -5.62
N LEU A 110 -7.89 -3.29 -4.75
CA LEU A 110 -9.30 -2.95 -4.61
C LEU A 110 -9.50 -1.61 -3.89
N ILE A 111 -10.32 -0.75 -4.48
CA ILE A 111 -10.67 0.58 -3.97
C ILE A 111 -12.18 0.72 -3.94
N GLY A 112 -12.74 1.15 -2.81
CA GLY A 112 -14.19 1.33 -2.63
C GLY A 112 -14.61 1.39 -1.16
N PRO A 113 -15.91 1.50 -0.85
CA PRO A 113 -16.39 1.65 0.53
C PRO A 113 -16.36 0.35 1.37
N GLY A 114 -16.43 -0.80 0.70
CA GLY A 114 -16.45 -2.13 1.33
C GLY A 114 -15.23 -2.41 2.22
N ILE A 115 -15.47 -3.17 3.30
CA ILE A 115 -14.45 -3.49 4.32
C ILE A 115 -13.27 -4.32 3.78
N GLY A 116 -13.47 -5.06 2.69
CA GLY A 116 -12.44 -5.85 2.02
C GLY A 116 -11.59 -5.06 1.01
N ASN A 117 -11.80 -3.75 0.87
CA ASN A 117 -10.99 -2.94 -0.04
C ASN A 117 -9.70 -2.47 0.63
N HIS A 118 -8.59 -2.49 -0.11
CA HIS A 118 -7.29 -2.03 0.38
C HIS A 118 -7.26 -0.51 0.59
N ILE A 119 -7.94 0.23 -0.27
CA ILE A 119 -8.17 1.66 -0.09
C ILE A 119 -9.67 1.88 0.12
N ARG A 120 -10.03 2.28 1.33
CA ARG A 120 -11.42 2.60 1.65
C ARG A 120 -11.76 4.01 1.19
N SER A 121 -12.79 4.11 0.34
CA SER A 121 -13.34 5.39 -0.11
C SER A 121 -14.69 5.61 0.56
N ASN A 122 -14.81 6.70 1.33
CA ASN A 122 -16.09 7.15 1.89
C ASN A 122 -16.88 7.91 0.82
N SER A 123 -17.17 7.28 -0.32
CA SER A 123 -18.14 7.84 -1.24
C SER A 123 -19.53 7.47 -0.73
N ASN A 124 -20.17 8.36 0.02
CA ASN A 124 -21.60 8.26 0.34
C ASN A 124 -22.39 8.26 -0.98
N SER A 125 -22.70 7.07 -1.52
CA SER A 125 -23.63 6.98 -2.64
C SER A 125 -25.05 6.93 -2.10
N ASN A 126 -25.65 8.10 -1.91
CA ASN A 126 -27.10 8.20 -1.92
C ASN A 126 -27.60 7.74 -3.30
N ASN A 127 -28.49 6.75 -3.28
CA ASN A 127 -29.12 6.00 -4.38
C ASN A 127 -28.32 4.84 -5.00
N ASN A 128 -28.91 3.65 -4.81
CA ASN A 128 -28.65 2.32 -5.34
C ASN A 128 -27.56 1.49 -4.64
N ASN A 129 -28.04 0.41 -3.99
CA ASN A 129 -27.37 -0.64 -3.22
C ASN A 129 -26.27 -1.45 -3.95
N ASN A 130 -25.46 -0.84 -4.82
CA ASN A 130 -24.30 -1.49 -5.41
C ASN A 130 -23.10 -0.56 -5.24
N GLU A 131 -22.57 -0.54 -4.02
CA GLU A 131 -21.23 -0.04 -3.74
C GLU A 131 -20.21 -0.88 -4.51
N LYS A 132 -19.77 -0.39 -5.67
CA LYS A 132 -18.86 -1.13 -6.55
C LYS A 132 -17.41 -0.79 -6.22
N SER A 133 -16.63 -1.80 -5.88
CA SER A 133 -15.18 -1.68 -5.85
C SER A 133 -14.62 -1.59 -7.27
N LEU A 134 -13.64 -0.73 -7.48
CA LEU A 134 -12.77 -0.80 -8.66
C LEU A 134 -11.49 -1.54 -8.30
N ALA A 135 -10.89 -2.20 -9.29
CA ALA A 135 -9.61 -2.91 -9.13
C ALA A 135 -8.54 -2.22 -9.98
N MET A 136 -7.42 -1.86 -9.37
CA MET A 136 -6.22 -1.44 -10.08
C MET A 136 -5.21 -2.59 -10.14
N PHE A 137 -4.60 -2.85 -11.29
CA PHE A 137 -3.66 -3.95 -11.46
C PHE A 137 -2.55 -3.57 -12.44
N VAL A 138 -1.35 -4.15 -12.31
CA VAL A 138 -0.25 -3.88 -13.24
C VAL A 138 -0.19 -4.98 -14.29
N ARG A 139 -0.08 -4.57 -15.56
CA ARG A 139 0.19 -5.44 -16.71
C ARG A 139 1.26 -4.77 -17.55
N ASP A 140 2.29 -5.51 -17.97
CA ASP A 140 3.40 -4.99 -18.79
C ASP A 140 4.03 -3.70 -18.24
N GLY A 141 4.20 -3.63 -16.92
CA GLY A 141 4.78 -2.47 -16.23
C GLY A 141 3.88 -1.23 -16.14
N ARG A 142 2.63 -1.31 -16.60
CA ARG A 142 1.67 -0.20 -16.57
C ARG A 142 0.50 -0.52 -15.65
N MET A 143 0.00 0.50 -14.95
CA MET A 143 -1.20 0.36 -14.13
C MET A 143 -2.45 0.39 -15.03
N TYR A 144 -3.39 -0.50 -14.77
CA TYR A 144 -4.70 -0.58 -15.40
C TYR A 144 -5.77 -0.48 -14.32
N CYS A 145 -7.00 -0.15 -14.72
CA CYS A 145 -8.15 -0.27 -13.83
C CYS A 145 -9.28 -1.08 -14.48
N ARG A 146 -9.99 -1.85 -13.65
CA ARG A 146 -11.27 -2.46 -13.98
C ARG A 146 -12.34 -1.82 -13.12
N THR A 147 -13.35 -1.25 -13.76
CA THR A 147 -14.44 -0.53 -13.11
C THR A 147 -15.70 -0.62 -13.97
N GLN A 148 -16.86 -0.34 -13.38
CA GLN A 148 -18.12 -0.16 -14.10
C GLN A 148 -18.45 1.34 -14.33
N ASP A 149 -17.64 2.24 -13.78
CA ASP A 149 -17.76 3.68 -13.98
C ASP A 149 -16.94 4.15 -15.18
N ASN A 150 -17.32 5.29 -15.74
CA ASN A 150 -16.54 5.96 -16.77
C ASN A 150 -15.19 6.42 -16.21
N VAL A 151 -14.14 6.21 -17.01
CA VAL A 151 -12.78 6.72 -16.75
C VAL A 151 -12.57 7.93 -17.65
N ILE A 152 -12.27 9.08 -17.05
CA ILE A 152 -12.03 10.34 -17.75
C ILE A 152 -10.58 10.78 -17.51
N VAL A 153 -9.86 11.03 -18.60
CA VAL A 153 -8.48 11.53 -18.60
C VAL A 153 -8.44 12.79 -19.45
N ASN A 154 -7.91 13.90 -18.92
CA ASN A 154 -7.89 15.19 -19.62
C ASN A 154 -9.24 15.60 -20.22
N GLY A 155 -10.33 15.33 -19.49
CA GLY A 155 -11.69 15.66 -19.89
C GLY A 155 -12.32 14.75 -20.97
N LYS A 156 -11.62 13.69 -21.41
CA LYS A 156 -12.11 12.74 -22.42
C LYS A 156 -12.27 11.34 -21.83
N GLU A 157 -13.25 10.60 -22.35
CA GLU A 157 -13.41 9.19 -22.02
C GLU A 157 -12.16 8.40 -22.43
N PHE A 158 -11.68 7.58 -21.50
CA PHE A 158 -10.45 6.84 -21.63
C PHE A 158 -10.72 5.39 -22.05
N ASP A 159 -10.00 4.93 -23.07
CA ASP A 159 -10.06 3.54 -23.52
C ASP A 159 -9.24 2.64 -22.57
N GLY A 160 -9.95 1.86 -21.73
CA GLY A 160 -9.36 0.98 -20.72
C GLY A 160 -8.47 -0.15 -21.26
N ARG A 161 -8.34 -0.30 -22.59
CA ARG A 161 -7.34 -1.19 -23.20
C ARG A 161 -5.90 -0.68 -23.03
N TYR A 162 -5.73 0.61 -22.78
CA TYR A 162 -4.45 1.25 -22.49
C TYR A 162 -4.20 1.36 -20.98
N GLY A 163 -2.92 1.39 -20.60
CA GLY A 163 -2.53 1.63 -19.21
C GLY A 163 -2.83 3.08 -18.83
N LEU A 164 -3.26 3.28 -17.58
CA LEU A 164 -3.51 4.59 -17.00
C LEU A 164 -2.24 5.46 -17.09
N PRO A 165 -2.37 6.74 -17.51
CA PRO A 165 -1.23 7.62 -17.64
C PRO A 165 -0.66 8.02 -16.28
N LEU A 166 0.65 8.28 -16.24
CA LEU A 166 1.30 8.92 -15.11
C LEU A 166 1.13 10.44 -15.16
N ASP A 167 1.28 11.09 -14.01
CA ASP A 167 1.35 12.54 -13.82
C ASP A 167 0.17 13.32 -14.42
N THR A 168 -0.96 12.63 -14.59
CA THR A 168 -2.18 13.17 -15.19
C THR A 168 -3.36 12.92 -14.24
N PRO A 169 -4.21 13.93 -13.98
CA PRO A 169 -5.47 13.72 -13.27
C PRO A 169 -6.39 12.74 -14.01
N ILE A 170 -6.79 11.69 -13.32
CA ILE A 170 -7.72 10.67 -13.79
C ILE A 170 -8.95 10.71 -12.90
N LYS A 171 -10.14 10.85 -13.50
CA LYS A 171 -11.41 10.73 -12.80
C LYS A 171 -12.04 9.38 -13.10
N ILE A 172 -12.36 8.60 -12.07
CA ILE A 172 -13.05 7.31 -12.18
C ILE A 172 -14.34 7.42 -11.38
N GLY A 173 -15.47 7.60 -12.05
CA GLY A 173 -16.73 7.91 -11.39
C GLY A 173 -16.63 9.18 -10.52
N ARG A 174 -16.73 9.01 -9.19
CA ARG A 174 -16.56 10.10 -8.20
C ARG A 174 -15.14 10.23 -7.64
N MET A 175 -14.26 9.28 -7.92
CA MET A 175 -12.87 9.28 -7.44
C MET A 175 -11.99 10.11 -8.38
N ASN A 176 -11.07 10.89 -7.80
CA ASN A 176 -9.97 11.50 -8.54
C ASN A 176 -8.67 10.86 -8.08
N VAL A 177 -7.82 10.48 -9.03
CA VAL A 177 -6.53 9.85 -8.76
C VAL A 177 -5.47 10.43 -9.69
N VAL A 178 -4.25 10.54 -9.21
CA VAL A 178 -3.05 10.78 -10.01
C VAL A 178 -2.11 9.64 -9.74
N LEU A 179 -1.61 9.00 -10.79
CA LEU A 179 -0.55 8.01 -10.68
C LEU A 179 0.78 8.71 -10.84
N VAL A 180 1.68 8.51 -9.89
CA VAL A 180 3.05 9.03 -9.96
C VAL A 180 3.98 7.83 -9.97
N GLY A 181 4.87 7.78 -10.96
CA GLY A 181 5.95 6.79 -10.98
C GLY A 181 7.16 7.28 -10.20
N GLU A 182 7.96 6.38 -9.65
CA GLU A 182 9.32 6.77 -9.28
C GLU A 182 10.13 6.95 -10.58
N GLY A 183 10.76 8.13 -10.72
CA GLY A 183 11.74 8.35 -11.77
C GLY A 183 12.89 7.36 -11.62
N VAL A 184 13.29 6.74 -12.73
CA VAL A 184 14.47 5.86 -12.82
C VAL A 184 15.73 6.62 -12.42
#